data_AF-A0A1G7CAH7-F1
#
_entry.id   AF-A0A1G7CAH7-F1
#
_cell.length_a   1.000
_cell.length_b   1.000
_cell.length_c   1.000
_cell.angle_alpha   90.00
_cell.angle_beta   90.00
_cell.angle_gamma   90.00
#
_symmetry.space_group_name_H-M   'P 1'
#
loop_
_entity.id
_entity.type
_entity.pdbx_description
1 polymer ?
#
loop_
_entity_poly.entity_id
_entity_poly.type
_entity_poly.pdbx_seq_one_letter_code
_entity_poly.pdbx_strand_id
1 'polypeptide(L)'
;MSTEEVKVEAGTAAETAPEVDGGPGGSPGSAPDAAPGTARGTADGTSGGARNGTADDAPGGDAAARAEAAKSSRPKQRRMRDMALSLAVLLIPIGLFYVGWNWVASDRQVSVVDTTEHYATAASLGLTVIEPQLGEDWQTISTDLAVEGEFVTLRTGWYSPEGDGLQLAQTTGPIEDVNEELTGAGTPVESGGVSWASYELSSGEAWVAELAGATVVLTAEPDGVNELPDLAEGVAEAVDG
;
A
#
# COMPACT_ATOMS: atom_id res chain seq x y z
N MET A 1 33.35 -66.34 -29.61
CA MET A 1 33.31 -65.07 -28.85
C MET A 1 31.82 -64.80 -28.62
N SER A 2 31.12 -65.53 -27.75
CA SER A 2 31.18 -65.54 -26.26
C SER A 2 30.84 -64.16 -25.71
N THR A 3 29.54 -63.95 -25.40
CA THR A 3 28.95 -63.60 -24.07
C THR A 3 29.36 -62.19 -23.58
N GLU A 4 28.43 -61.28 -23.25
CA GLU A 4 27.53 -61.41 -22.10
C GLU A 4 26.34 -60.43 -22.18
N GLU A 5 25.24 -60.88 -21.58
CA GLU A 5 23.94 -60.24 -21.39
C GLU A 5 23.91 -59.67 -19.96
N VAL A 6 23.54 -58.40 -19.76
CA VAL A 6 23.24 -57.87 -18.42
C VAL A 6 21.87 -57.20 -18.42
N LYS A 7 20.92 -58.01 -17.95
CA LYS A 7 19.60 -57.70 -17.42
C LYS A 7 19.76 -56.88 -16.13
N VAL A 8 19.09 -55.73 -16.02
CA VAL A 8 18.92 -55.02 -14.74
C VAL A 8 17.46 -55.10 -14.34
N GLU A 9 17.25 -55.74 -13.20
CA GLU A 9 15.95 -56.04 -12.59
C GLU A 9 15.35 -54.84 -11.88
N ALA A 10 14.02 -54.77 -11.94
CA ALA A 10 13.18 -53.96 -11.09
C ALA A 10 13.30 -54.41 -9.62
N GLY A 11 13.55 -53.46 -8.72
CA GLY A 11 13.49 -53.66 -7.27
C GLY A 11 12.29 -52.92 -6.69
N THR A 12 11.25 -53.68 -6.35
CA THR A 12 10.12 -53.29 -5.50
C THR A 12 10.40 -53.74 -4.07
N ALA A 13 10.28 -52.82 -3.11
CA ALA A 13 9.95 -53.02 -1.68
C ALA A 13 9.65 -51.62 -1.10
N ALA A 14 8.44 -51.20 -0.74
CA ALA A 14 7.53 -51.67 0.32
C ALA A 14 8.13 -51.56 1.73
N GLU A 15 7.67 -50.59 2.54
CA GLU A 15 7.49 -50.66 4.02
C GLU A 15 6.90 -49.30 4.55
N THR A 16 5.59 -49.10 4.62
CA THR A 16 4.67 -49.16 5.79
C THR A 16 4.96 -48.30 7.05
N ALA A 17 3.99 -47.42 7.33
CA ALA A 17 3.38 -47.01 8.63
C ALA A 17 3.85 -45.70 9.33
N PRO A 18 3.03 -45.05 10.20
CA PRO A 18 1.58 -45.24 10.46
C PRO A 18 0.71 -43.98 10.34
N GLU A 19 -0.56 -44.26 10.10
CA GLU A 19 -1.76 -43.45 10.30
C GLU A 19 -1.95 -43.10 11.79
N VAL A 20 -2.16 -41.81 12.10
CA VAL A 20 -2.56 -41.33 13.43
C VAL A 20 -3.98 -40.76 13.33
N ASP A 21 -4.94 -41.59 13.72
CA ASP A 21 -6.32 -41.21 14.04
C ASP A 21 -6.39 -40.84 15.53
N GLY A 22 -7.08 -39.73 15.86
CA GLY A 22 -7.05 -39.18 17.21
C GLY A 22 -7.86 -37.92 17.48
N GLY A 23 -9.15 -37.89 17.10
CA GLY A 23 -10.26 -37.41 17.94
C GLY A 23 -10.42 -35.91 18.31
N PRO A 24 -11.68 -35.38 18.31
CA PRO A 24 -11.98 -33.98 18.62
C PRO A 24 -12.21 -33.74 20.12
N GLY A 25 -11.77 -32.59 20.66
CA GLY A 25 -12.15 -32.20 22.01
C GLY A 25 -11.56 -30.87 22.48
N GLY A 26 -12.45 -29.91 22.79
CA GLY A 26 -12.20 -28.94 23.86
C GLY A 26 -12.29 -27.45 23.49
N SER A 27 -13.51 -26.90 23.43
CA SER A 27 -13.73 -25.55 23.97
C SER A 27 -13.80 -25.62 25.49
N PRO A 28 -13.17 -24.67 26.20
CA PRO A 28 -13.91 -23.62 26.90
C PRO A 28 -13.20 -22.25 26.72
N GLY A 29 -13.89 -21.14 26.45
CA GLY A 29 -14.77 -20.47 27.39
C GLY A 29 -13.98 -19.48 28.24
N SER A 30 -13.98 -18.18 27.88
CA SER A 30 -13.83 -17.03 28.79
C SER A 30 -13.87 -15.72 28.02
N ALA A 31 -15.01 -15.03 28.04
CA ALA A 31 -15.09 -13.59 27.84
C ALA A 31 -15.67 -12.98 29.12
N PRO A 32 -14.98 -12.04 29.78
CA PRO A 32 -15.49 -11.40 30.97
C PRO A 32 -16.50 -10.29 30.63
N ASP A 33 -17.57 -10.33 31.40
CA ASP A 33 -18.58 -9.31 31.65
C ASP A 33 -17.94 -8.03 32.20
N ALA A 34 -18.29 -6.87 31.61
CA ALA A 34 -17.97 -5.55 32.16
C ALA A 34 -18.93 -4.47 31.64
N ALA A 35 -20.12 -4.39 32.24
CA ALA A 35 -20.73 -3.11 32.64
C ALA A 35 -20.38 -2.89 34.13
N PRO A 36 -20.30 -1.66 34.71
CA PRO A 36 -21.40 -0.69 34.72
C PRO A 36 -21.03 0.82 34.90
N GLY A 37 -22.06 1.69 34.91
CA GLY A 37 -22.11 2.92 35.74
C GLY A 37 -22.05 4.26 35.00
N THR A 38 -23.17 4.95 34.73
CA THR A 38 -23.89 5.95 35.58
C THR A 38 -23.25 7.35 35.72
N ALA A 39 -23.94 8.38 35.20
CA ALA A 39 -24.43 9.61 35.88
C ALA A 39 -24.69 10.73 34.85
N ARG A 40 -25.90 11.27 34.65
CA ARG A 40 -26.72 12.24 35.42
C ARG A 40 -26.25 13.71 35.39
N GLY A 41 -27.16 14.60 34.99
CA GLY A 41 -27.26 16.02 35.42
C GLY A 41 -27.41 17.04 34.28
N THR A 42 -28.63 17.54 33.94
CA THR A 42 -29.28 18.82 34.37
C THR A 42 -28.62 20.08 33.76
N ALA A 43 -29.27 21.12 33.22
CA ALA A 43 -30.55 21.83 33.44
C ALA A 43 -30.78 22.75 32.19
N ASP A 44 -31.99 22.99 31.65
CA ASP A 44 -33.10 23.88 32.08
C ASP A 44 -33.03 25.35 31.53
N GLY A 45 -34.21 25.92 31.23
CA GLY A 45 -34.45 27.35 30.93
C GLY A 45 -34.91 27.65 29.49
N THR A 46 -36.20 27.73 29.09
CA THR A 46 -37.41 28.42 29.56
C THR A 46 -37.55 29.90 29.11
N SER A 47 -38.53 30.10 28.20
CA SER A 47 -39.54 31.19 28.09
C SER A 47 -39.23 32.62 27.63
N GLY A 48 -40.24 33.14 26.91
CA GLY A 48 -40.66 34.56 26.85
C GLY A 48 -40.52 35.13 25.44
N GLY A 49 -41.57 35.36 24.65
CA GLY A 49 -42.73 36.21 24.93
C GLY A 49 -42.61 37.45 24.02
N ALA A 50 -43.43 37.64 22.98
CA ALA A 50 -44.79 38.19 23.02
C ALA A 50 -44.88 39.67 22.61
N ARG A 51 -45.59 39.91 21.49
CA ARG A 51 -46.64 40.94 21.25
C ARG A 51 -46.31 42.32 20.65
N ASN A 52 -47.36 42.77 19.93
CA ASN A 52 -47.77 44.11 19.46
C ASN A 52 -47.11 44.61 18.17
N GLY A 53 -47.83 45.12 17.16
CA GLY A 53 -49.22 45.57 17.10
C GLY A 53 -49.27 46.98 16.48
N THR A 54 -50.07 47.11 15.40
CA THR A 54 -50.77 48.31 14.89
C THR A 54 -49.98 49.55 14.45
N ALA A 55 -50.17 49.97 13.19
CA ALA A 55 -50.77 51.28 12.86
C ALA A 55 -51.13 51.37 11.37
N ASP A 56 -52.26 52.03 11.14
CA ASP A 56 -53.06 52.21 9.92
C ASP A 56 -52.71 53.51 9.15
N ASP A 57 -53.26 53.62 7.94
CA ASP A 57 -53.64 54.82 7.15
C ASP A 57 -52.63 55.83 6.50
N ALA A 58 -52.47 55.70 5.17
CA ALA A 58 -52.84 56.61 4.04
C ALA A 58 -52.52 58.14 4.02
N PRO A 59 -52.70 58.89 2.88
CA PRO A 59 -52.26 58.69 1.48
C PRO A 59 -51.68 59.99 0.82
N GLY A 60 -51.16 59.88 -0.42
CA GLY A 60 -51.22 60.96 -1.43
C GLY A 60 -49.89 61.58 -1.89
N GLY A 61 -49.70 61.63 -3.21
CA GLY A 61 -48.66 62.47 -3.83
C GLY A 61 -48.06 61.91 -5.12
N ASP A 62 -48.72 62.20 -6.23
CA ASP A 62 -48.10 62.58 -7.50
C ASP A 62 -47.52 61.49 -8.41
N ALA A 63 -48.42 61.03 -9.28
CA ALA A 63 -48.05 60.56 -10.61
C ALA A 63 -47.39 61.69 -11.42
N ALA A 64 -46.41 61.27 -12.21
CA ALA A 64 -45.85 61.98 -13.37
C ALA A 64 -44.73 63.01 -13.10
N ALA A 65 -43.51 62.51 -12.95
CA ALA A 65 -42.37 63.15 -13.61
C ALA A 65 -41.32 62.11 -14.03
N ARG A 66 -41.25 61.91 -15.35
CA ARG A 66 -40.04 61.54 -16.13
C ARG A 66 -39.60 60.08 -15.98
N ALA A 67 -39.96 59.21 -16.92
CA ALA A 67 -39.22 59.06 -18.18
C ALA A 67 -37.71 59.02 -17.92
N GLU A 68 -37.13 57.83 -17.89
CA GLU A 68 -36.13 57.42 -18.88
C GLU A 68 -35.46 56.09 -18.53
N ALA A 69 -35.13 55.39 -19.60
CA ALA A 69 -33.92 54.59 -19.74
C ALA A 69 -33.80 53.28 -18.93
N ALA A 70 -34.00 52.22 -19.71
CA ALA A 70 -32.96 51.24 -19.99
C ALA A 70 -32.75 50.11 -18.96
N LYS A 71 -33.20 48.93 -19.39
CA LYS A 71 -32.47 47.67 -19.20
C LYS A 71 -30.95 47.93 -19.26
N SER A 72 -30.24 47.64 -18.18
CA SER A 72 -28.80 47.41 -18.20
C SER A 72 -28.47 46.16 -17.40
N SER A 73 -28.43 45.03 -18.12
CA SER A 73 -27.76 43.83 -17.67
C SER A 73 -26.25 44.08 -17.60
N ARG A 74 -25.66 43.82 -16.41
CA ARG A 74 -24.23 43.62 -16.06
C ARG A 74 -23.31 44.86 -15.99
N PRO A 75 -22.43 44.88 -14.98
CA PRO A 75 -21.12 44.23 -15.15
C PRO A 75 -20.82 43.23 -14.01
N LYS A 76 -21.31 41.99 -14.13
CA LYS A 76 -20.93 40.86 -13.26
C LYS A 76 -19.49 40.36 -13.50
N GLN A 77 -18.71 41.05 -14.36
CA GLN A 77 -17.31 40.74 -14.62
C GLN A 77 -16.35 41.32 -13.57
N ARG A 78 -16.68 42.47 -12.93
CA ARG A 78 -15.79 43.07 -11.92
C ARG A 78 -15.68 42.19 -10.67
N ARG A 79 -16.81 41.67 -10.18
CA ARG A 79 -16.81 40.77 -9.00
C ARG A 79 -16.12 39.42 -9.25
N MET A 80 -16.16 38.91 -10.49
CA MET A 80 -15.44 37.68 -10.85
C MET A 80 -13.93 37.90 -10.87
N ARG A 81 -13.46 39.06 -11.36
CA ARG A 81 -12.05 39.43 -11.34
C ARG A 81 -11.54 39.63 -9.91
N ASP A 82 -12.34 40.25 -9.05
CA ASP A 82 -11.98 40.45 -7.64
C ASP A 82 -11.96 39.13 -6.86
N MET A 83 -12.87 38.19 -7.15
CA MET A 83 -12.84 36.83 -6.59
C MET A 83 -11.64 36.02 -7.09
N ALA A 84 -11.31 36.12 -8.38
CA ALA A 84 -10.14 35.46 -8.96
C ALA A 84 -8.84 36.02 -8.37
N LEU A 85 -8.77 37.34 -8.12
CA LEU A 85 -7.65 37.97 -7.41
C LEU A 85 -7.55 37.50 -5.97
N SER A 86 -8.67 37.43 -5.22
CA SER A 86 -8.64 36.89 -3.86
C SER A 86 -8.23 35.41 -3.81
N LEU A 87 -8.64 34.62 -4.81
CA LEU A 87 -8.26 33.22 -4.95
C LEU A 87 -6.78 33.10 -5.32
N ALA A 88 -6.29 33.92 -6.25
CA ALA A 88 -4.88 33.91 -6.65
C ALA A 88 -3.96 34.31 -5.49
N VAL A 89 -4.32 35.34 -4.71
CA VAL A 89 -3.56 35.75 -3.52
C VAL A 89 -3.53 34.66 -2.45
N LEU A 90 -4.59 33.83 -2.35
CA LEU A 90 -4.61 32.66 -1.48
C LEU A 90 -3.79 31.48 -2.06
N LEU A 91 -3.83 31.28 -3.37
CA LEU A 91 -3.12 30.18 -4.03
C LEU A 91 -1.62 30.43 -4.14
N ILE A 92 -1.16 31.67 -4.25
CA ILE A 92 0.28 32.00 -4.32
C ILE A 92 1.07 31.47 -3.12
N PRO A 93 0.70 31.73 -1.84
CA PRO A 93 1.43 31.20 -0.70
C PRO A 93 1.32 29.68 -0.59
N ILE A 94 0.17 29.10 -0.94
CA ILE A 94 -0.02 27.64 -0.95
C ILE A 94 0.86 27.02 -2.04
N GLY A 95 0.87 27.57 -3.24
CA GLY A 95 1.68 27.11 -4.37
C GLY A 95 3.17 27.25 -4.10
N LEU A 96 3.60 28.35 -3.47
CA LEU A 96 4.98 28.52 -3.01
C LEU A 96 5.34 27.53 -1.91
N PHE A 97 4.42 27.24 -0.99
CA PHE A 97 4.60 26.20 0.00
C PHE A 97 4.72 24.83 -0.66
N TYR A 98 3.88 24.48 -1.64
CA TYR A 98 3.97 23.20 -2.36
C TYR A 98 5.25 23.09 -3.19
N VAL A 99 5.64 24.14 -3.92
CA VAL A 99 6.87 24.14 -4.73
C VAL A 99 8.10 24.10 -3.83
N GLY A 100 8.11 24.86 -2.74
CA GLY A 100 9.19 24.84 -1.76
C GLY A 100 9.26 23.54 -0.97
N TRP A 101 8.11 22.99 -0.57
CA TRP A 101 8.01 21.68 0.07
C TRP A 101 8.42 20.58 -0.89
N ASN A 102 8.04 20.63 -2.16
CA ASN A 102 8.48 19.66 -3.17
C ASN A 102 9.97 19.79 -3.45
N TRP A 103 10.53 21.00 -3.52
CA TRP A 103 11.97 21.19 -3.71
C TRP A 103 12.79 20.72 -2.51
N VAL A 104 12.32 20.98 -1.27
CA VAL A 104 12.93 20.47 -0.03
C VAL A 104 12.67 18.97 0.16
N ALA A 105 11.54 18.45 -0.33
CA ALA A 105 11.19 17.03 -0.28
C ALA A 105 11.82 16.22 -1.40
N SER A 106 12.22 16.82 -2.52
CA SER A 106 13.12 16.20 -3.50
C SER A 106 14.50 15.99 -2.89
N ASP A 107 14.88 16.87 -1.95
CA ASP A 107 16.02 16.71 -1.04
C ASP A 107 15.65 15.95 0.25
N ARG A 108 14.47 15.29 0.34
CA ARG A 108 14.33 14.21 1.33
C ARG A 108 15.29 13.14 0.87
N GLN A 109 16.50 13.23 1.41
CA GLN A 109 17.36 12.13 1.73
C GLN A 109 16.42 11.00 2.17
N VAL A 110 16.08 10.10 1.23
CA VAL A 110 15.55 8.80 1.60
C VAL A 110 16.57 8.31 2.59
N SER A 111 16.12 8.11 3.83
CA SER A 111 17.02 7.70 4.90
C SER A 111 17.44 6.31 4.50
N VAL A 112 18.55 6.19 3.76
CA VAL A 112 19.11 4.93 3.30
C VAL A 112 19.24 4.09 4.57
N VAL A 113 18.36 3.09 4.67
CA VAL A 113 18.32 2.24 5.83
C VAL A 113 19.48 1.28 5.70
N ASP A 114 20.29 1.15 6.74
CA ASP A 114 21.29 0.10 6.80
C ASP A 114 20.57 -1.25 6.95
N THR A 115 20.55 -2.03 5.87
CA THR A 115 19.90 -3.34 5.82
C THR A 115 20.77 -4.46 6.38
N THR A 116 22.06 -4.19 6.62
CA THR A 116 23.07 -5.19 6.95
C THR A 116 22.70 -6.00 8.19
N GLU A 117 22.16 -5.36 9.23
CA GLU A 117 21.77 -6.04 10.46
C GLU A 117 20.59 -6.99 10.25
N HIS A 118 19.58 -6.56 9.48
CA HIS A 118 18.41 -7.39 9.18
C HIS A 118 18.78 -8.57 8.29
N TYR A 119 19.67 -8.37 7.32
CA TYR A 119 20.14 -9.43 6.44
C TYR A 119 20.98 -10.47 7.19
N ALA A 120 21.91 -10.01 8.03
CA ALA A 120 22.70 -10.91 8.88
C ALA A 120 21.82 -11.70 9.85
N THR A 121 20.80 -11.04 10.43
CA THR A 121 19.85 -11.70 11.35
C THR A 121 19.00 -12.72 10.61
N ALA A 122 18.42 -12.38 9.46
CA ALA A 122 17.62 -13.31 8.66
C ALA A 122 18.44 -14.54 8.22
N ALA A 123 19.68 -14.33 7.77
CA ALA A 123 20.60 -15.42 7.45
C ALA A 123 20.89 -16.32 8.66
N SER A 124 21.06 -15.75 9.85
CA SER A 124 21.27 -16.52 11.08
C SER A 124 20.06 -17.35 11.51
N LEU A 125 18.85 -16.94 11.09
CA LEU A 125 17.60 -17.65 11.33
C LEU A 125 17.28 -18.70 10.26
N GLY A 126 18.16 -18.87 9.27
CA GLY A 126 18.05 -19.91 8.24
C GLY A 126 17.42 -19.46 6.91
N LEU A 127 17.13 -18.16 6.74
CA LEU A 127 16.70 -17.62 5.45
C LEU A 127 17.92 -17.43 4.53
N THR A 128 17.89 -17.97 3.31
CA THR A 128 18.87 -17.61 2.28
C THR A 128 18.56 -16.21 1.77
N VAL A 129 19.28 -15.22 2.28
CA VAL A 129 19.06 -13.81 1.90
C VAL A 129 19.68 -13.53 0.53
N ILE A 130 18.85 -13.10 -0.40
CA ILE A 130 19.20 -12.59 -1.72
C ILE A 130 19.14 -11.06 -1.66
N GLU A 131 20.27 -10.40 -1.90
CA GLU A 131 20.37 -8.95 -1.99
C GLU A 131 20.42 -8.55 -3.47
N PRO A 132 19.38 -7.91 -4.03
CA PRO A 132 19.34 -7.58 -5.44
C PRO A 132 20.51 -6.69 -5.87
N GLN A 133 21.15 -7.03 -6.99
CA GLN A 133 22.16 -6.17 -7.62
C GLN A 133 21.47 -5.09 -8.45
N LEU A 134 21.22 -3.93 -7.83
CA LEU A 134 20.54 -2.80 -8.48
C LEU A 134 21.52 -1.67 -8.78
N GLY A 135 21.15 -0.83 -9.76
CA GLY A 135 21.92 0.38 -10.09
C GLY A 135 21.97 1.38 -8.93
N GLU A 136 22.97 2.28 -8.94
CA GLU A 136 23.20 3.27 -7.88
C GLU A 136 22.03 4.25 -7.65
N ASP A 137 21.14 4.38 -8.63
CA ASP A 137 19.97 5.25 -8.60
C ASP A 137 18.79 4.65 -7.83
N TRP A 138 18.80 3.33 -7.55
CA TRP A 138 17.81 2.67 -6.71
C TRP A 138 18.05 2.99 -5.24
N GLN A 139 16.97 3.30 -4.52
CA GLN A 139 17.09 3.74 -3.12
C GLN A 139 16.33 2.81 -2.19
N THR A 140 17.05 2.15 -1.28
CA THR A 140 16.44 1.34 -0.22
C THR A 140 15.73 2.22 0.80
N ILE A 141 14.42 2.01 0.98
CA ILE A 141 13.55 2.86 1.81
C ILE A 141 13.18 2.22 3.13
N SER A 142 13.15 0.89 3.19
CA SER A 142 12.73 0.15 4.37
C SER A 142 13.31 -1.26 4.36
N THR A 143 13.50 -1.79 5.55
CA THR A 143 13.69 -3.23 5.76
C THR A 143 12.94 -3.63 7.01
N ASP A 144 12.31 -4.80 6.97
CA ASP A 144 11.56 -5.37 8.07
C ASP A 144 11.80 -6.88 8.12
N LEU A 145 11.98 -7.41 9.32
CA LEU A 145 12.19 -8.84 9.55
C LEU A 145 11.13 -9.35 10.50
N ALA A 146 10.27 -10.23 10.00
CA ALA A 146 9.23 -10.90 10.76
C ALA A 146 9.62 -12.37 10.98
N VAL A 147 9.30 -12.89 12.16
CA VAL A 147 9.49 -14.30 12.52
C VAL A 147 8.18 -14.80 13.12
N GLU A 148 7.56 -15.77 12.46
CA GLU A 148 6.27 -16.34 12.84
C GLU A 148 6.40 -17.86 12.96
N GLY A 149 6.50 -18.35 14.21
CA GLY A 149 6.77 -19.76 14.47
C GLY A 149 8.16 -20.17 13.97
N GLU A 150 8.19 -21.03 12.95
CA GLU A 150 9.41 -21.48 12.26
C GLU A 150 9.70 -20.72 10.96
N PHE A 151 8.78 -19.85 10.53
CA PHE A 151 8.91 -19.09 9.30
C PHE A 151 9.57 -17.74 9.54
N VAL A 152 10.42 -17.36 8.60
CA VAL A 152 11.15 -16.10 8.61
C VAL A 152 10.81 -15.37 7.33
N THR A 153 10.38 -14.11 7.45
CA THR A 153 10.06 -13.25 6.31
C THR A 153 10.85 -11.96 6.41
N LEU A 154 11.69 -11.70 5.41
CA LEU A 154 12.45 -10.47 5.27
C LEU A 154 11.81 -9.64 4.15
N ARG A 155 11.40 -8.41 4.47
CA ARG A 155 10.83 -7.45 3.53
C ARG A 155 11.81 -6.30 3.35
N THR A 156 12.11 -5.94 2.11
CA THR A 156 12.89 -4.75 1.77
C THR A 156 12.15 -3.96 0.71
N GLY A 157 12.04 -2.65 0.90
CA GLY A 157 11.41 -1.74 -0.06
C GLY A 157 12.45 -0.86 -0.75
N TRP A 158 12.19 -0.49 -2.00
CA TRP A 158 12.98 0.46 -2.77
C TRP A 158 12.11 1.49 -3.49
N TYR A 159 12.73 2.62 -3.83
CA TYR A 159 12.29 3.46 -4.94
C TYR A 159 13.15 3.18 -6.19
N SER A 160 12.48 3.04 -7.33
CA SER A 160 13.13 3.04 -8.64
C SER A 160 13.68 4.45 -8.97
N PRO A 161 14.57 4.59 -9.97
CA PRO A 161 15.03 5.89 -10.46
C PRO A 161 13.90 6.83 -10.91
N GLU A 162 12.77 6.25 -11.32
CA GLU A 162 11.54 6.88 -11.77
C GLU A 162 10.68 7.35 -10.58
N GLY A 163 10.99 6.87 -9.37
CA GLY A 163 10.34 7.23 -8.12
C GLY A 163 9.19 6.30 -7.70
N ASP A 164 9.03 5.17 -8.36
CA ASP A 164 7.98 4.19 -8.06
C ASP A 164 8.41 3.25 -6.94
N GLY A 165 7.46 2.88 -6.09
CA GLY A 165 7.70 2.01 -4.93
C GLY A 165 7.64 0.54 -5.30
N LEU A 166 8.71 -0.20 -5.01
CA LEU A 166 8.78 -1.65 -5.16
C LEU A 166 9.20 -2.32 -3.85
N GLN A 167 8.82 -3.58 -3.70
CA GLN A 167 9.13 -4.37 -2.51
C GLN A 167 9.56 -5.78 -2.89
N LEU A 168 10.60 -6.27 -2.22
CA LEU A 168 11.01 -7.67 -2.20
C LEU A 168 10.65 -8.24 -0.84
N ALA A 169 9.93 -9.34 -0.82
CA ALA A 169 9.79 -10.19 0.34
C ALA A 169 10.44 -11.53 0.06
N GLN A 170 11.18 -12.04 1.04
CA GLN A 170 11.82 -13.35 1.01
C GLN A 170 11.33 -14.13 2.21
N THR A 171 10.81 -15.33 1.99
CA THR A 171 10.26 -16.14 3.07
C THR A 171 10.65 -17.61 2.97
N THR A 172 10.70 -18.28 4.13
CA THR A 172 10.73 -19.75 4.23
C THR A 172 9.34 -20.36 4.40
N GLY A 173 8.31 -19.53 4.54
CA GLY A 173 6.93 -19.93 4.77
C GLY A 173 6.03 -19.89 3.53
N PRO A 174 4.71 -20.07 3.73
CA PRO A 174 3.70 -19.92 2.69
C PRO A 174 3.70 -18.52 2.07
N ILE A 175 3.43 -18.42 0.77
CA ILE A 175 3.34 -17.12 0.06
C ILE A 175 2.15 -16.28 0.54
N GLU A 176 1.11 -16.94 1.03
CA GLU A 176 -0.10 -16.31 1.54
C GLU A 176 0.17 -15.51 2.83
N ASP A 177 1.22 -15.85 3.57
CA ASP A 177 1.66 -15.09 4.76
C ASP A 177 2.39 -13.79 4.36
N VAL A 178 2.91 -13.72 3.13
CA VAL A 178 3.47 -12.49 2.56
C VAL A 178 2.34 -11.57 2.12
N ASN A 179 1.37 -12.11 1.37
CA ASN A 179 0.17 -11.42 0.92
C ASN A 179 -0.95 -12.45 0.64
N GLU A 180 -2.10 -12.28 1.30
CA GLU A 180 -3.25 -13.20 1.23
C GLU A 180 -3.89 -13.31 -0.17
N GLU A 181 -3.64 -12.35 -1.06
CA GLU A 181 -4.13 -12.35 -2.44
C GLU A 181 -3.33 -13.30 -3.35
N LEU A 182 -2.12 -13.73 -2.93
CA LEU A 182 -1.25 -14.64 -3.67
C LEU A 182 -1.76 -16.09 -3.62
N THR A 183 -2.83 -16.36 -4.39
CA THR A 183 -3.50 -17.65 -4.38
C THR A 183 -3.60 -18.26 -5.77
N GLY A 184 -3.53 -19.59 -5.83
CA GLY A 184 -3.63 -20.33 -7.09
C GLY A 184 -2.36 -20.26 -7.95
N ALA A 185 -2.50 -20.62 -9.23
CA ALA A 185 -1.41 -20.59 -10.18
C ALA A 185 -1.34 -19.21 -10.86
N GLY A 186 -0.23 -18.50 -10.66
CA GLY A 186 0.04 -17.24 -11.36
C GLY A 186 0.29 -17.42 -12.86
N THR A 187 0.36 -16.31 -13.58
CA THR A 187 0.68 -16.27 -15.01
C THR A 187 2.19 -16.36 -15.18
N PRO A 188 2.73 -17.32 -15.95
CA PRO A 188 4.17 -17.43 -16.14
C PRO A 188 4.72 -16.22 -16.91
N VAL A 189 5.76 -15.60 -16.37
CA VAL A 189 6.53 -14.50 -16.97
C VAL A 189 8.02 -14.75 -16.76
N GLU A 190 8.87 -14.27 -17.67
CA GLU A 190 10.31 -14.50 -17.61
C GLU A 190 11.04 -13.16 -17.48
N SER A 191 11.97 -13.06 -16.53
CA SER A 191 12.89 -11.91 -16.39
C SER A 191 14.20 -12.35 -15.75
N GLY A 192 15.32 -11.78 -16.18
CA GLY A 192 16.65 -12.13 -15.67
C GLY A 192 17.03 -13.62 -15.86
N GLY A 193 16.38 -14.33 -16.79
CA GLY A 193 16.56 -15.78 -16.95
C GLY A 193 15.85 -16.64 -15.88
N VAL A 194 15.05 -16.02 -15.02
CA VAL A 194 14.21 -16.67 -14.01
C VAL A 194 12.76 -16.71 -14.50
N SER A 195 12.10 -17.85 -14.26
CA SER A 195 10.67 -18.04 -14.47
C SER A 195 9.89 -17.62 -13.23
N TRP A 196 9.04 -16.61 -13.38
CA TRP A 196 8.22 -16.03 -12.32
C TRP A 196 6.74 -16.36 -12.56
N ALA A 197 5.97 -16.44 -11.48
CA ALA A 197 4.52 -16.46 -11.51
C ALA A 197 3.99 -15.05 -11.17
N SER A 198 3.36 -14.39 -12.13
CA SER A 198 2.69 -13.08 -11.99
C SER A 198 1.28 -13.22 -11.43
N TYR A 199 0.94 -12.34 -10.49
CA TYR A 199 -0.35 -12.24 -9.82
C TYR A 199 -0.82 -10.78 -9.86
N GLU A 200 -2.04 -10.57 -10.37
CA GLU A 200 -2.70 -9.27 -10.26
C GLU A 200 -3.23 -9.11 -8.81
N LEU A 201 -2.84 -8.02 -8.15
CA LEU A 201 -3.27 -7.68 -6.81
C LEU A 201 -4.22 -6.48 -6.84
N SER A 202 -5.03 -6.32 -5.80
CA SER A 202 -5.84 -5.11 -5.61
C SER A 202 -4.98 -3.83 -5.53
N SER A 203 -3.73 -3.97 -5.08
CA SER A 203 -2.76 -2.89 -4.90
C SER A 203 -1.72 -2.76 -6.02
N GLY A 204 -1.79 -3.56 -7.09
CA GLY A 204 -0.78 -3.56 -8.15
C GLY A 204 -0.51 -4.96 -8.70
N GLU A 205 0.75 -5.34 -8.84
CA GLU A 205 1.16 -6.66 -9.35
C GLU A 205 2.25 -7.26 -8.46
N ALA A 206 2.25 -8.59 -8.36
CA ALA A 206 3.32 -9.33 -7.69
C ALA A 206 3.85 -10.49 -8.52
N TRP A 207 5.16 -10.70 -8.45
CA TRP A 207 5.87 -11.79 -9.13
C TRP A 207 6.51 -12.70 -8.08
N VAL A 208 6.28 -14.01 -8.23
CA VAL A 208 6.73 -15.01 -7.26
C VAL A 208 7.64 -16.04 -7.93
N ALA A 209 8.77 -16.35 -7.29
CA ALA A 209 9.66 -17.44 -7.71
C ALA A 209 10.30 -18.12 -6.50
N GLU A 210 10.70 -19.38 -6.68
CA GLU A 210 11.50 -20.12 -5.71
C GLU A 210 12.97 -20.05 -6.11
N LEU A 211 13.78 -19.34 -5.32
CA LEU A 211 15.19 -19.04 -5.63
C LEU A 211 16.08 -19.34 -4.44
N ALA A 212 17.19 -20.05 -4.68
CA ALA A 212 18.18 -20.38 -3.66
C ALA A 212 17.62 -21.00 -2.34
N GLY A 213 16.48 -21.69 -2.44
CA GLY A 213 15.79 -22.31 -1.30
C GLY A 213 14.89 -21.38 -0.48
N ALA A 214 14.62 -20.17 -0.97
CA ALA A 214 13.65 -19.24 -0.40
C ALA A 214 12.58 -18.86 -1.43
N THR A 215 11.37 -18.60 -0.95
CA THR A 215 10.31 -18.04 -1.79
C THR A 215 10.49 -16.53 -1.86
N VAL A 216 10.63 -16.03 -3.08
CA VAL A 216 10.88 -14.63 -3.41
C VAL A 216 9.60 -14.04 -4.01
N VAL A 217 9.13 -12.95 -3.42
CA VAL A 217 7.94 -12.22 -3.85
C VAL A 217 8.33 -10.78 -4.13
N LEU A 218 8.21 -10.35 -5.38
CA LEU A 218 8.34 -8.97 -5.81
C LEU A 218 6.95 -8.35 -5.86
N THR A 219 6.76 -7.16 -5.32
CA THR A 219 5.50 -6.41 -5.40
C THR A 219 5.77 -5.01 -5.90
N ALA A 220 4.90 -4.51 -6.76
CA ALA A 220 4.89 -3.13 -7.19
C ALA A 220 3.49 -2.53 -7.13
N GLU A 221 3.42 -1.22 -6.84
CA GLU A 221 2.20 -0.43 -7.02
C GLU A 221 1.85 -0.32 -8.53
N PRO A 222 0.62 0.06 -8.91
CA PRO A 222 0.20 0.04 -10.32
C PRO A 222 1.08 0.87 -11.26
N ASP A 223 1.62 1.98 -10.75
CA ASP A 223 2.51 2.86 -11.52
C ASP A 223 3.91 2.25 -11.70
N GLY A 224 4.37 1.43 -10.73
CA GLY A 224 5.69 0.78 -10.72
C GLY A 224 5.77 -0.60 -11.35
N VAL A 225 4.67 -1.15 -11.88
CA VAL A 225 4.64 -2.51 -12.48
C VAL A 225 5.67 -2.66 -13.62
N ASN A 226 5.93 -1.58 -14.37
CA ASN A 226 6.91 -1.61 -15.47
C ASN A 226 8.36 -1.77 -14.99
N GLU A 227 8.63 -1.56 -13.70
CA GLU A 227 9.95 -1.64 -13.06
C GLU A 227 10.21 -3.03 -12.43
N LEU A 228 9.19 -3.91 -12.36
CA LEU A 228 9.35 -5.29 -11.88
C LEU A 228 10.40 -6.10 -12.65
N PRO A 229 10.52 -5.99 -14.00
CA PRO A 229 11.57 -6.69 -14.74
C PRO A 229 12.98 -6.35 -14.26
N ASP A 230 13.25 -5.08 -13.97
CA ASP A 230 14.57 -4.58 -13.56
C ASP A 230 14.92 -5.06 -12.14
N LEU A 231 13.94 -5.02 -11.21
CA LEU A 231 14.11 -5.60 -9.88
C LEU A 231 14.33 -7.12 -9.96
N ALA A 232 13.60 -7.81 -10.83
CA ALA A 232 13.74 -9.25 -11.04
C ALA A 232 15.11 -9.62 -11.65
N GLU A 233 15.65 -8.80 -12.56
CA GLU A 233 17.00 -8.97 -13.11
C GLU A 233 18.06 -8.81 -12.02
N GLY A 234 17.97 -7.77 -11.19
CA GLY A 234 18.90 -7.59 -10.06
C GLY A 234 18.84 -8.73 -9.05
N VAL A 235 17.67 -9.32 -8.80
CA VAL A 235 17.53 -10.53 -7.97
C VAL A 235 18.21 -11.73 -8.63
N ALA A 236 18.02 -11.93 -9.94
CA ALA A 236 18.63 -13.05 -10.66
C ALA A 236 20.17 -12.97 -10.65
N GLU A 237 20.72 -11.78 -10.91
CA GLU A 237 22.18 -11.54 -10.84
C GLU A 237 22.76 -11.85 -9.46
N ALA A 238 22.01 -11.60 -8.39
CA ALA A 238 22.43 -11.89 -7.02
C ALA A 238 22.45 -13.40 -6.70
N VAL A 239 21.64 -14.20 -7.39
CA VAL A 239 21.60 -15.66 -7.20
C VAL A 239 22.71 -16.35 -8.00
N ASP A 240 23.09 -15.80 -9.16
CA ASP A 240 24.11 -16.35 -10.05
C ASP A 240 25.55 -15.92 -9.70
N GLY A 241 25.73 -14.87 -8.89
CA GLY A 241 27.03 -14.30 -8.49
C GLY A 241 27.72 -15.00 -7.33
#